data_AF-A0A0K2H3V4-F1
#
_entry.id   AF-A0A0K2H3V4-F1
#
_cell.length_a   1.000
_cell.length_b   1.000
_cell.length_c   1.000
_cell.angle_alpha   90.00
_cell.angle_beta   90.00
_cell.angle_gamma   90.00
#
_symmetry.space_group_name_H-M   'P 1'
#
loop_
_entity.id
_entity.type
_entity.pdbx_description
1 polymer ?
#
loop_
_entity_poly.entity_id
_entity_poly.type
_entity_poly.pdbx_seq_one_letter_code
_entity_poly.pdbx_strand_id
1 'polypeptide(L)'
;MSEHITASAAALLELSRTYQGISHRVSGLSALVSAAPERASVSGCLPGSLLASAIEKASGAWASSLSSAAHAIEGLAFAADSLADATTAHQQEQSRGFGDVLGSQAGSPR
;
A
#
# COMPACT_ATOMS: atom_id res chain seq x y z
N MET A 1 -4.01 33.07 -2.04
CA MET A 1 -2.76 32.42 -1.62
C MET A 1 -3.03 30.94 -1.58
N SER A 2 -2.64 30.23 -2.63
CA SER A 2 -2.82 28.78 -2.74
C SER A 2 -1.68 28.13 -1.95
N GLU A 3 -2.00 27.39 -0.90
CA GLU A 3 -1.00 26.58 -0.19
C GLU A 3 -0.43 25.57 -1.20
N HIS A 4 0.82 25.77 -1.62
CA HIS A 4 1.54 24.76 -2.40
C HIS A 4 1.78 23.57 -1.47
N ILE A 5 0.97 22.53 -1.61
CA ILE A 5 1.24 21.23 -1.00
C ILE A 5 2.58 20.75 -1.58
N THR A 6 3.65 20.90 -0.81
CA THR A 6 4.96 20.38 -1.14
C THR A 6 4.96 18.90 -0.79
N ALA A 7 4.32 18.10 -1.64
CA ALA A 7 4.45 16.66 -1.57
C ALA A 7 5.90 16.31 -1.95
N SER A 8 6.61 15.64 -1.05
CA SER A 8 7.96 15.13 -1.31
C SER A 8 7.84 13.75 -1.97
N ALA A 9 8.33 13.62 -3.21
CA ALA A 9 8.33 12.34 -3.92
C ALA A 9 9.06 11.24 -3.12
N ALA A 10 10.16 11.59 -2.45
CA ALA A 10 10.89 10.67 -1.58
C ALA A 10 10.05 10.17 -0.39
N ALA A 11 9.28 11.07 0.24
CA ALA A 11 8.39 10.70 1.35
C ALA A 11 7.22 9.82 0.89
N LEU A 12 6.69 10.06 -0.32
CA LEU A 12 5.64 9.22 -0.92
C LEU A 12 6.15 7.81 -1.26
N LEU A 13 7.38 7.68 -1.76
CA LEU A 13 8.01 6.37 -2.00
C LEU A 13 8.28 5.61 -0.70
N GLU A 14 8.68 6.30 0.37
CA GLU A 14 8.84 5.70 1.69
C GLU A 14 7.50 5.23 2.26
N LEU A 15 6.45 6.04 2.09
CA LEU A 15 5.09 5.68 2.47
C LEU A 15 4.60 4.44 1.70
N SER A 16 4.83 4.38 0.38
CA SER A 16 4.52 3.22 -0.46
C SER A 16 5.19 1.93 0.07
N ARG A 17 6.51 1.98 0.32
CA ARG A 17 7.24 0.84 0.91
C ARG A 17 6.69 0.42 2.26
N THR A 18 6.29 1.40 3.09
CA THR A 18 5.70 1.13 4.40
C THR A 18 4.37 0.38 4.23
N TYR A 19 3.50 0.81 3.32
CA TYR A 19 2.25 0.12 3.03
C TYR A 19 2.47 -1.29 2.47
N GLN A 20 3.42 -1.48 1.55
CA GLN A 20 3.78 -2.83 1.05
C GLN A 20 4.21 -3.75 2.20
N GLY A 21 5.03 -3.26 3.13
CA GLY A 21 5.45 -4.01 4.32
C GLY A 21 4.26 -4.38 5.22
N ILE A 22 3.32 -3.47 5.42
CA ILE A 22 2.10 -3.74 6.21
C ILE A 22 1.21 -4.75 5.49
N SER A 23 0.95 -4.57 4.18
CA SER A 23 0.19 -5.48 3.32
C SER A 23 0.72 -6.92 3.44
N HIS A 24 2.04 -7.09 3.30
CA HIS A 24 2.69 -8.40 3.44
C HIS A 24 2.46 -9.03 4.82
N ARG A 25 2.60 -8.24 5.89
CA ARG A 25 2.37 -8.72 7.28
C ARG A 25 0.92 -9.13 7.50
N VAL A 26 -0.05 -8.36 7.00
CA VAL A 26 -1.48 -8.67 7.11
C VAL A 26 -1.82 -9.93 6.32
N SER A 27 -1.25 -10.10 5.13
CA SER A 27 -1.38 -11.33 4.35
C SER A 27 -0.82 -12.55 5.10
N GLY A 28 0.33 -12.40 5.76
CA GLY A 28 0.89 -13.44 6.64
C GLY A 28 -0.04 -13.81 7.81
N LEU A 29 -0.69 -12.81 8.44
CA LEU A 29 -1.69 -13.07 9.49
C LEU A 29 -2.91 -13.83 8.96
N SER A 30 -3.39 -13.49 7.75
CA SER A 30 -4.47 -14.22 7.10
C SER A 30 -4.15 -15.72 6.97
N ALA A 31 -2.94 -16.05 6.49
CA ALA A 31 -2.48 -17.43 6.36
C ALA A 31 -2.40 -18.15 7.72
N LEU A 32 -1.88 -17.48 8.75
CA LEU A 32 -1.81 -18.04 10.10
C LEU A 32 -3.19 -18.35 10.69
N VAL A 33 -4.14 -17.43 10.52
CA VAL A 33 -5.52 -17.61 11.02
C VAL A 33 -6.24 -18.72 10.25
N SER A 34 -6.03 -18.82 8.94
CA SER A 34 -6.62 -19.88 8.12
C SER A 34 -6.11 -21.27 8.54
N ALA A 35 -4.83 -21.38 8.92
CA ALA A 35 -4.22 -22.64 9.34
C ALA A 35 -4.43 -22.97 10.83
N ALA A 36 -4.98 -22.04 11.62
CA ALA A 36 -5.11 -22.20 13.07
C ALA A 36 -5.98 -23.41 13.48
N PRO A 37 -7.14 -23.70 12.86
CA PRO A 37 -7.96 -24.86 13.23
C PRO A 37 -7.25 -26.19 13.02
N GLU A 38 -6.52 -26.34 11.91
CA GLU A 38 -5.72 -27.54 11.60
C GLU A 38 -4.55 -27.69 12.58
N ARG A 39 -3.82 -26.60 12.84
CA ARG A 39 -2.70 -26.59 13.81
C ARG A 39 -3.12 -26.95 15.22
N ALA A 40 -4.32 -26.54 15.62
CA ALA A 40 -4.90 -26.89 16.91
C ALA A 40 -5.62 -28.25 16.92
N SER A 41 -5.61 -28.98 15.79
CA SER A 41 -6.28 -30.28 15.64
C SER A 41 -7.76 -30.24 16.06
N VAL A 42 -8.45 -29.12 15.80
CA VAL A 42 -9.80 -28.85 16.32
C VAL A 42 -10.77 -29.96 15.92
N SER A 43 -10.75 -30.38 14.65
CA SER A 43 -11.64 -31.42 14.12
C SER A 43 -11.31 -32.82 14.68
N GLY A 44 -10.07 -33.05 15.11
CA GLY A 44 -9.63 -34.29 15.77
C GLY A 44 -9.98 -34.34 17.26
N CYS A 45 -9.92 -33.20 17.96
CA CYS A 45 -10.30 -33.10 19.38
C CYS A 45 -11.81 -33.06 19.59
N LEU A 46 -12.58 -32.61 18.58
CA LEU A 46 -14.02 -32.39 18.66
C LEU A 46 -14.76 -33.01 17.45
N PRO A 47 -14.63 -34.34 17.21
CA PRO A 47 -15.22 -34.98 16.05
C PRO A 47 -16.76 -34.87 16.09
N GLY A 48 -17.35 -34.39 15.00
CA GLY A 48 -18.81 -34.20 14.88
C GLY A 48 -19.38 -33.03 15.68
N SER A 49 -18.53 -32.23 16.35
CA SER A 49 -18.99 -31.08 17.13
C SER A 49 -19.36 -29.89 16.25
N LEU A 50 -20.50 -29.26 16.54
CA LEU A 50 -20.87 -27.97 15.95
C LEU A 50 -19.86 -26.87 16.26
N LEU A 51 -19.13 -26.99 17.38
CA LEU A 51 -18.09 -26.04 17.76
C LEU A 51 -16.89 -26.08 16.81
N ALA A 52 -16.48 -27.27 16.36
CA ALA A 52 -15.38 -27.42 15.41
C ALA A 52 -15.70 -26.72 14.07
N SER A 53 -16.91 -26.95 13.55
CA SER A 53 -17.37 -26.27 12.34
C SER A 53 -17.49 -24.75 12.51
N ALA A 54 -17.95 -24.29 13.68
CA ALA A 54 -18.03 -22.86 13.98
C ALA A 54 -16.63 -22.20 14.02
N ILE A 55 -15.63 -22.87 14.60
CA ILE A 55 -14.24 -22.42 14.63
C ILE A 55 -13.68 -22.33 13.21
N GLU A 56 -13.82 -23.38 12.39
CA GLU A 56 -13.36 -23.38 11.00
C GLU A 56 -13.97 -22.25 10.18
N LYS A 57 -15.29 -22.04 10.30
CA LYS A 57 -15.98 -20.92 9.64
C LYS A 57 -15.49 -19.56 10.11
N ALA A 58 -15.32 -19.37 11.41
CA ALA A 58 -14.84 -18.12 11.98
C ALA A 58 -13.41 -17.81 11.51
N SER A 59 -12.51 -18.80 11.56
CA SER A 59 -11.14 -18.70 11.04
C SER A 59 -11.12 -18.34 9.56
N GLY A 60 -11.96 -18.99 8.73
CA GLY A 60 -12.08 -18.67 7.31
C GLY A 60 -12.57 -17.24 7.06
N ALA A 61 -13.57 -16.77 7.81
CA ALA A 61 -14.08 -15.41 7.69
C ALA A 61 -13.05 -14.35 8.09
N TRP A 62 -12.29 -14.59 9.16
CA TRP A 62 -11.19 -13.74 9.58
C TRP A 62 -10.06 -13.71 8.55
N ALA A 63 -9.66 -14.88 8.03
CA ALA A 63 -8.63 -14.97 6.99
C ALA A 63 -9.05 -14.19 5.73
N SER A 64 -10.29 -14.32 5.29
CA SER A 64 -10.84 -13.57 4.15
C SER A 64 -10.83 -12.06 4.38
N SER A 65 -11.22 -11.62 5.59
CA SER A 65 -11.21 -10.21 5.97
C SER A 65 -9.80 -9.62 6.00
N LEU A 66 -8.84 -10.36 6.56
CA LEU A 66 -7.43 -9.97 6.57
C LEU A 66 -6.84 -9.92 5.16
N SER A 67 -7.14 -10.90 4.31
CA SER A 67 -6.71 -10.90 2.91
C SER A 67 -7.24 -9.67 2.16
N SER A 68 -8.51 -9.34 2.36
CA SER A 68 -9.13 -8.15 1.77
C SER A 68 -8.47 -6.86 2.26
N ALA A 69 -8.14 -6.78 3.55
CA ALA A 69 -7.42 -5.64 4.12
C ALA A 69 -6.01 -5.51 3.53
N ALA A 70 -5.28 -6.62 3.34
CA ALA A 70 -3.97 -6.59 2.69
C ALA A 70 -4.06 -6.02 1.26
N HIS A 71 -5.05 -6.44 0.47
CA HIS A 71 -5.27 -5.92 -0.89
C HIS A 71 -5.59 -4.42 -0.89
N ALA A 72 -6.41 -3.94 0.07
CA ALA A 72 -6.71 -2.52 0.19
C ALA A 72 -5.45 -1.69 0.52
N ILE A 73 -4.58 -2.20 1.39
CA ILE A 73 -3.31 -1.57 1.76
C ILE A 73 -2.33 -1.56 0.56
N GLU A 74 -2.30 -2.65 -0.22
CA GLU A 74 -1.52 -2.70 -1.47
C GLU A 74 -2.00 -1.61 -2.46
N GLY A 75 -3.31 -1.39 -2.56
CA GLY A 75 -3.88 -0.30 -3.35
C GLY A 75 -3.42 1.09 -2.88
N LEU A 76 -3.29 1.30 -1.57
CA LEU A 76 -2.73 2.54 -1.00
C LEU A 76 -1.24 2.70 -1.35
N ALA A 77 -0.46 1.62 -1.36
CA ALA A 77 0.92 1.66 -1.78
C ALA A 77 1.04 2.10 -3.25
N PHE A 78 0.24 1.50 -4.14
CA PHE A 78 0.20 1.86 -5.56
C PHE A 78 -0.19 3.32 -5.78
N ALA A 79 -1.18 3.82 -5.02
CA ALA A 79 -1.58 5.22 -5.09
C ALA A 79 -0.47 6.18 -4.64
N ALA A 80 0.28 5.82 -3.59
CA ALA A 80 1.42 6.60 -3.12
C ALA A 80 2.56 6.63 -4.15
N ASP A 81 2.84 5.51 -4.79
CA ASP A 81 3.85 5.40 -5.87
C ASP A 81 3.47 6.26 -7.09
N SER A 82 2.21 6.14 -7.54
CA SER A 82 1.66 6.95 -8.64
C SER A 82 1.74 8.46 -8.35
N LEU A 83 1.50 8.85 -7.08
CA LEU A 83 1.61 10.25 -6.68
C LEU A 83 3.07 10.72 -6.62
N ALA A 84 4.01 9.86 -6.26
CA ALA A 84 5.44 10.17 -6.28
C ALA A 84 5.94 10.42 -7.72
N ASP A 85 5.49 9.60 -8.67
CA ASP A 85 5.80 9.76 -10.09
C ASP A 85 5.24 11.09 -10.63
N ALA A 86 3.97 11.38 -10.35
CA ALA A 86 3.34 12.65 -10.76
C ALA A 86 4.05 13.87 -10.16
N THR A 87 4.47 13.78 -8.89
CA THR A 87 5.23 14.83 -8.21
C THR A 87 6.58 15.05 -8.89
N THR A 88 7.29 13.97 -9.23
CA THR A 88 8.59 14.02 -9.91
C THR A 88 8.46 14.64 -11.31
N ALA A 89 7.47 14.20 -12.08
CA ALA A 89 7.18 14.76 -13.40
C ALA A 89 6.89 16.26 -13.33
N HIS A 90 6.04 16.68 -12.38
CA HIS A 90 5.73 18.09 -12.19
C HIS A 90 6.97 18.94 -11.85
N GLN A 91 7.87 18.43 -10.99
CA GLN A 91 9.13 19.11 -10.67
C GLN A 91 10.06 19.23 -11.88
N GLN A 92 10.11 18.21 -12.74
CA GLN A 92 10.89 18.24 -13.98
C GLN A 92 10.33 19.25 -14.98
N GLU A 93 9.01 19.33 -15.13
CA GLU A 93 8.34 20.31 -15.99
C GLU A 93 8.61 21.75 -15.52
N GLN A 94 8.49 22.01 -14.22
CA GLN A 94 8.82 23.31 -13.65
C GLN A 94 10.29 23.67 -13.92
N SER A 95 11.21 22.74 -13.68
CA SER A 95 12.64 22.96 -13.92
C SER A 95 12.96 23.27 -15.39
N ARG A 96 12.26 22.62 -16.33
CA ARG A 96 12.37 22.91 -17.77
C ARG A 96 11.82 24.29 -18.13
N GLY A 97 10.64 24.65 -17.61
CA GLY A 97 10.05 25.97 -17.85
C GLY A 97 10.92 27.12 -17.31
N PHE A 98 11.55 26.95 -16.15
CA PHE A 98 12.49 27.94 -15.62
C PHE A 98 13.81 28.00 -16.40
N GLY A 99 14.33 26.85 -16.86
CA GLY A 99 15.55 26.81 -17.68
C GLY A 99 15.39 27.52 -19.03
N ASP A 100 14.22 27.40 -19.65
CA ASP A 100 13.91 28.05 -20.93
C ASP A 100 13.76 29.58 -20.79
N VAL A 101 13.13 30.06 -19.72
CA VAL A 101 12.98 31.50 -19.43
C VAL A 101 14.33 32.18 -19.15
N LEU A 102 15.25 31.52 -18.44
CA LEU A 102 16.60 32.05 -18.20
C LEU A 102 17.50 31.95 -19.44
N GLY A 103 17.34 30.91 -20.28
CA GLY A 103 18.05 30.77 -21.55
C GLY A 103 17.63 31.81 -22.59
N SER A 104 16.34 32.18 -22.62
CA SER A 104 15.79 33.15 -23.57
C SER A 104 16.18 34.61 -23.25
N GLN A 105 16.46 34.96 -21.99
CA GLN A 105 16.96 36.30 -21.63
C GLN A 105 18.47 36.51 -21.89
N ALA A 106 19.26 35.45 -22.01
CA ALA A 106 20.71 35.57 -22.28
C ALA A 106 21.03 35.83 -23.78
N GLY A 107 20.03 35.77 -24.66
CA GLY A 107 20.16 35.91 -26.11
C GLY A 107 19.63 37.23 -26.66
N SER A 108 20.09 38.38 -26.16
CA SER A 108 19.92 39.63 -26.91
C SER A 108 21.03 40.65 -26.64
N PRO A 109 22.17 40.55 -27.37
CA PRO A 109 22.99 41.70 -27.66
C PRO A 109 22.88 42.08 -29.14
N ARG A 110 22.47 43.34 -29.35
CA ARG A 110 22.54 44.22 -30.54
C ARG A 110 21.25 44.43 -31.30
#